data_AF-A0A9D6PFJ3-F1
#
_entry.id   AF-A0A9D6PFJ3-F1
#
_cell.length_a   1.000
_cell.length_b   1.000
_cell.length_c   1.000
_cell.angle_alpha   90.00
_cell.angle_beta   90.00
_cell.angle_gamma   90.00
#
_symmetry.space_group_name_H-M   'P 1'
#
loop_
_entity.id
_entity.type
_entity.pdbx_description
1 polymer ?
#
loop_
_entity_poly.entity_id
_entity_poly.type
_entity_poly.pdbx_seq_one_letter_code
_entity_poly.pdbx_strand_id
1 'polypeptide(L)'
;MTELEALRSELMAAVGKAADLDALERVRVSALGKKSRITEMMKGLGAMDADARRTAGQALNALKTEVADAIETRKRSFADAD
;
A
#
# COMPACT_ATOMS: atom_id res chain seq x y z
N MET A 1 7.48 16.69 2.48
CA MET A 1 6.97 15.32 2.42
C MET A 1 5.47 15.41 2.22
N THR A 2 4.96 14.86 1.12
CA THR A 2 3.51 14.83 0.83
C THR A 2 2.83 13.73 1.65
N GLU A 3 1.50 13.78 1.78
CA GLU A 3 0.74 12.72 2.46
C GLU A 3 0.97 11.34 1.81
N LEU A 4 1.07 11.30 0.48
CA LEU A 4 1.32 10.07 -0.27
C LEU A 4 2.72 9.50 0.02
N GLU A 5 3.75 10.35 0.07
CA GLU A 5 5.12 9.92 0.42
C GLU A 5 5.21 9.40 1.85
N ALA A 6 4.54 10.05 2.79
CA ALA A 6 4.47 9.61 4.18
C ALA A 6 3.79 8.23 4.28
N LEU A 7 2.65 8.06 3.61
CA LEU A 7 1.93 6.78 3.56
C LEU A 7 2.78 5.68 2.93
N ARG A 8 3.49 5.99 1.83
CA ARG A 8 4.42 5.04 1.20
C ARG A 8 5.48 4.58 2.18
N SER A 9 6.15 5.51 2.85
CA SER A 9 7.21 5.18 3.80
C SER A 9 6.68 4.34 4.97
N GLU A 10 5.51 4.69 5.52
CA GLU A 10 4.86 3.94 6.59
C GLU A 10 4.56 2.50 6.19
N LEU A 11 3.93 2.30 5.03
CA LEU A 11 3.54 0.97 4.55
C LEU A 11 4.76 0.10 4.23
N MET A 12 5.77 0.66 3.56
CA MET A 12 6.99 -0.09 3.24
C MET A 12 7.75 -0.48 4.51
N ALA A 13 7.79 0.41 5.52
CA ALA A 13 8.37 0.09 6.82
C ALA A 13 7.57 -1.00 7.55
N ALA A 14 6.24 -0.97 7.48
CA ALA A 14 5.38 -2.00 8.09
C ALA A 14 5.61 -3.38 7.45
N VAL A 15 5.73 -3.45 6.12
CA VAL A 15 6.09 -4.69 5.40
C VAL A 15 7.45 -5.22 5.84
N GLY A 16 8.46 -4.35 5.93
CA GLY A 16 9.80 -4.74 6.38
C GLY A 16 9.87 -5.22 7.84
N LYS A 17 8.99 -4.69 8.70
CA LYS A 17 8.90 -5.06 10.12
C LYS A 17 8.03 -6.29 10.39
N ALA A 18 7.31 -6.82 9.40
CA ALA A 18 6.54 -8.04 9.58
C ALA A 18 7.48 -9.18 9.99
N ALA A 19 7.16 -9.85 11.10
CA ALA A 19 7.99 -10.91 11.70
C ALA A 19 7.65 -12.31 11.16
N ASP A 20 6.43 -12.49 10.68
CA ASP A 20 5.87 -13.76 10.21
C ASP A 20 4.77 -13.52 9.16
N LEU A 21 4.22 -14.61 8.62
CA LEU A 21 3.15 -14.58 7.63
C LEU A 21 1.87 -13.93 8.17
N ASP A 22 1.54 -14.13 9.44
CA ASP A 22 0.34 -13.54 10.05
C ASP A 22 0.47 -12.02 10.21
N ALA A 23 1.64 -11.54 10.61
CA ALA A 23 1.97 -10.12 10.68
C ALA A 23 1.94 -9.48 9.29
N LEU A 24 2.47 -10.17 8.29
CA LEU A 24 2.45 -9.71 6.91
C LEU A 24 1.02 -9.63 6.36
N GLU A 25 0.16 -10.60 6.68
CA GLU A 25 -1.26 -10.57 6.31
C GLU A 25 -2.01 -9.40 6.97
N ARG A 26 -1.73 -9.11 8.25
CA ARG A 26 -2.28 -7.91 8.91
C ARG A 26 -1.87 -6.62 8.20
N VAL A 27 -0.61 -6.52 7.78
CA VAL A 27 -0.12 -5.37 6.98
C VAL A 27 -0.86 -5.30 5.64
N ARG A 28 -1.02 -6.42 4.94
CA ARG A 28 -1.77 -6.49 3.67
C ARG A 28 -3.20 -5.99 3.82
N VAL A 29 -3.93 -6.44 4.84
CA VAL A 29 -5.31 -5.99 5.10
C VAL A 29 -5.35 -4.50 5.43
N SER A 30 -4.41 -4.01 6.26
CA SER A 30 -4.32 -2.59 6.61
C SER A 30 -4.02 -1.70 5.40
N ALA A 31 -3.15 -2.15 4.50
CA ALA A 31 -2.70 -1.38 3.34
C ALA A 31 -3.64 -1.47 2.13
N LEU A 32 -4.19 -2.65 1.85
CA LEU A 32 -4.92 -2.97 0.61
C LEU A 32 -6.39 -3.35 0.84
N GLY A 33 -6.83 -3.43 2.09
CA GLY A 33 -8.20 -3.75 2.44
C GLY A 33 -9.20 -2.65 2.05
N LYS A 34 -10.50 -2.99 2.11
CA LYS A 34 -11.60 -2.08 1.71
C LYS A 34 -11.70 -0.78 2.52
N LYS A 35 -11.10 -0.77 3.72
CA LYS A 35 -11.02 0.39 4.64
C LYS A 35 -9.59 0.91 4.79
N SER A 36 -8.68 0.51 3.89
CA SER A 36 -7.30 1.00 3.93
C SER A 36 -7.21 2.46 3.54
N ARG A 37 -6.17 3.15 4.02
CA ARG A 37 -5.93 4.55 3.67
C ARG A 37 -5.75 4.74 2.17
N ILE A 38 -5.11 3.80 1.47
CA ILE A 38 -5.02 3.81 0.00
C ILE A 38 -6.41 3.79 -0.62
N THR A 39 -7.29 2.88 -0.18
CA THR A 39 -8.64 2.75 -0.72
C THR A 39 -9.50 3.99 -0.45
N GLU A 40 -9.39 4.58 0.75
CA GLU A 40 -10.10 5.82 1.09
C GLU A 40 -9.61 7.01 0.26
N MET A 41 -8.30 7.15 0.06
CA MET A 41 -7.75 8.18 -0.84
C MET A 41 -8.23 7.99 -2.28
N MET A 42 -8.30 6.75 -2.78
CA MET A 42 -8.84 6.46 -4.11
C MET A 42 -10.33 6.83 -4.26
N LYS A 43 -11.15 6.63 -3.22
CA LYS A 43 -12.55 7.08 -3.21
C LYS A 43 -12.66 8.61 -3.25
N GLY A 44 -11.78 9.29 -2.51
CA GLY A 44 -11.72 10.77 -2.47
C GLY A 44 -11.44 11.43 -3.82
N LEU A 45 -10.80 10.71 -4.76
CA LEU A 45 -10.52 11.19 -6.12
C LEU A 45 -11.78 11.58 -6.90
N GLY A 46 -12.95 11.03 -6.56
CA GLY A 46 -14.22 11.34 -7.21
C GLY A 46 -14.61 12.82 -7.11
N ALA A 47 -14.12 13.53 -6.10
CA ALA A 47 -14.40 14.95 -5.88
C ALA A 47 -13.43 15.89 -6.62
N MET A 48 -12.35 15.38 -7.21
CA MET A 48 -11.34 16.17 -7.92
C MET A 48 -11.74 16.44 -9.38
N ASP A 49 -11.17 17.50 -9.99
CA ASP A 49 -11.23 17.72 -11.43
C ASP A 49 -10.51 16.61 -12.22
N ALA A 50 -10.74 16.55 -13.54
CA ALA A 50 -10.27 15.45 -14.37
C ALA A 50 -8.73 15.30 -14.42
N ASP A 51 -8.00 16.41 -14.40
CA ASP A 51 -6.54 16.39 -14.54
C ASP A 51 -5.87 16.08 -13.20
N ALA A 52 -6.32 16.70 -12.11
CA ALA A 52 -5.88 16.38 -10.76
C ALA A 52 -6.20 14.92 -10.41
N ARG A 53 -7.42 14.46 -10.73
CA ARG A 53 -7.85 13.07 -10.53
C ARG A 53 -6.95 12.09 -11.28
N ARG A 54 -6.57 12.38 -12.52
CA ARG A 54 -5.69 11.51 -13.32
C ARG A 54 -4.33 11.36 -12.66
N THR A 55 -3.69 12.47 -12.31
CA THR A 55 -2.37 12.46 -11.67
C THR A 55 -2.39 11.76 -10.32
N ALA A 56 -3.33 12.13 -9.44
CA ALA A 56 -3.45 11.53 -8.12
C ALA A 56 -3.84 10.05 -8.18
N GLY A 57 -4.72 9.67 -9.11
CA GLY A 57 -5.11 8.28 -9.34
C GLY A 57 -3.97 7.41 -9.85
N GLN A 58 -3.13 7.92 -10.76
CA GLN A 58 -1.93 7.22 -11.20
C GLN A 58 -0.96 7.00 -10.04
N ALA A 59 -0.73 8.03 -9.22
CA ALA A 59 0.18 7.95 -8.09
C ALA A 59 -0.31 6.95 -7.02
N LEU A 60 -1.61 6.94 -6.70
CA LEU A 60 -2.22 5.98 -5.78
C LEU A 60 -2.19 4.54 -6.31
N ASN A 61 -2.44 4.35 -7.61
CA ASN A 61 -2.33 3.03 -8.23
C ASN A 61 -0.88 2.53 -8.21
N ALA A 62 0.11 3.39 -8.47
CA ALA A 62 1.51 3.03 -8.39
C ALA A 62 1.89 2.61 -6.96
N LEU A 63 1.46 3.37 -5.94
CA LEU A 63 1.67 3.00 -4.54
C LEU A 63 1.03 1.65 -4.19
N LYS A 64 -0.20 1.43 -4.65
CA LYS A 64 -0.92 0.17 -4.40
C LYS A 64 -0.16 -1.04 -4.96
N THR A 65 0.34 -0.93 -6.19
CA THR A 65 1.15 -1.98 -6.84
C THR A 65 2.45 -2.20 -6.09
N GLU A 66 3.18 -1.13 -5.78
CA GLU A 66 4.45 -1.22 -5.07
C GLU A 66 4.31 -1.95 -3.72
N VAL A 67 3.28 -1.60 -2.94
CA VAL A 67 3.03 -2.24 -1.65
C VAL A 67 2.64 -3.71 -1.82
N ALA A 68 1.83 -4.04 -2.83
CA ALA A 68 1.47 -5.43 -3.13
C ALA A 68 2.71 -6.27 -3.49
N ASP A 69 3.59 -5.74 -4.34
CA ASP A 69 4.82 -6.41 -4.75
C ASP A 69 5.79 -6.60 -3.59
N ALA A 70 5.90 -5.60 -2.70
CA ALA A 70 6.71 -5.69 -1.50
C ALA A 70 6.18 -6.77 -0.54
N ILE A 71 4.86 -6.86 -0.37
CA ILE A 71 4.21 -7.90 0.43
C ILE A 71 4.49 -9.29 -0.16
N GLU A 72 4.28 -9.49 -1.45
CA GLU A 72 4.53 -10.79 -2.09
C GLU A 72 6.01 -11.18 -2.01
N THR A 73 6.93 -10.23 -2.16
CA THR A 73 8.36 -10.47 -2.00
C THR A 73 8.71 -10.87 -0.56
N ARG A 74 8.16 -10.17 0.44
CA ARG A 74 8.35 -10.54 1.85
C ARG A 74 7.73 -11.89 2.17
N LYS A 75 6.58 -12.21 1.59
CA LYS A 75 5.90 -13.50 1.76
C LYS A 75 6.76 -14.65 1.26
N ARG A 76 7.35 -14.51 0.06
CA ARG A 76 8.30 -15.49 -0.48
C ARG A 76 9.51 -15.69 0.43
N SER A 77 10.06 -14.61 1.00
CA SER A 77 11.18 -14.73 1.95
C SER A 77 10.87 -15.52 3.22
N PHE A 78 9.61 -15.67 3.59
CA PHE A 78 9.19 -16.54 4.69
C PHE A 78 8.98 -17.99 4.24
N ALA A 79 8.49 -18.19 3.02
CA ALA A 79 8.27 -19.52 2.46
C ALA A 79 9.58 -20.24 2.05
N ASP A 80 10.59 -19.48 1.61
CA ASP A 80 11.91 -20.01 1.27
C ASP A 80 12.82 -20.21 2.50
N ALA A 81 12.36 -19.83 3.70
CA ALA A 81 13.09 -19.94 4.95
C ALA A 81 12.70 -21.20 5.77
N ASP A 82 11.74 -21.99 5.30
CA ASP A 82 11.38 -23.34 5.77
C ASP A 82 12.05 -24.43 4.91
#